data_AF-A0AAW1NLC9-F1
#
_entry.id   AF-A0AAW1NLC9-F1
#
_cell.length_a   1.000
_cell.length_b   1.000
_cell.length_c   1.000
_cell.angle_alpha   90.00
_cell.angle_beta   90.00
_cell.angle_gamma   90.00
#
_symmetry.space_group_name_H-M   'P 1'
#
loop_
_entity.id
_entity.type
_entity.pdbx_description
1 polymer ?
#
loop_
_entity_poly.entity_id
_entity_poly.type
_entity_poly.pdbx_seq_one_letter_code
_entity_poly.pdbx_strand_id
1 'polypeptide(L)'
;MDESDQPTAGPSTSAPAETAWLSSSKPRPKKAHLSFNDKEQVDYIRELTAKNVWYYRDRLSVPRGPCNLPVLRECWASGVIDENTLVWGQGLGDWLPVKNVKTLVPQIRTLEVQVTTFIKKHLALRPALNRMHKHRAEQRPAALHTPQVSEMY
;
A
#
# COMPACT_ATOMS: atom_id res chain seq x y z
N MET A 1 35.91 -55.94 -50.15
CA MET A 1 35.68 -55.25 -51.43
C MET A 1 34.17 -55.19 -51.57
N ASP A 2 33.44 -54.18 -51.14
CA ASP A 2 33.69 -52.76 -50.82
C ASP A 2 32.57 -52.35 -49.84
N GLU A 3 32.84 -51.72 -48.70
CA GLU A 3 33.01 -50.27 -48.52
C GLU A 3 31.89 -49.45 -49.20
N SER A 4 30.87 -49.04 -48.44
CA SER A 4 30.05 -47.86 -48.71
C SER A 4 29.32 -47.44 -47.44
N ASP A 5 29.97 -46.50 -46.75
CA ASP A 5 29.48 -45.66 -45.66
C ASP A 5 28.10 -45.04 -45.94
N GLN A 6 27.24 -45.03 -44.92
CA GLN A 6 26.18 -44.02 -44.77
C GLN A 6 26.40 -43.19 -43.50
N PRO A 7 26.26 -41.85 -43.55
CA PRO A 7 26.66 -40.98 -42.47
C PRO A 7 25.57 -40.77 -41.41
N THR A 8 25.97 -40.99 -40.15
CA THR A 8 25.64 -40.28 -38.89
C THR A 8 24.37 -39.44 -38.79
N ALA A 9 23.45 -39.86 -37.90
CA ALA A 9 22.35 -39.05 -37.38
C ALA A 9 22.43 -38.92 -35.83
N GLY A 10 22.67 -37.69 -35.36
CA GLY A 10 22.39 -37.19 -33.99
C GLY A 10 23.48 -37.40 -32.93
N PRO A 11 23.60 -36.53 -31.90
CA PRO A 11 22.62 -35.52 -31.47
C PRO A 11 23.12 -34.07 -31.66
N SER A 12 22.28 -33.22 -32.25
CA SER A 12 22.42 -31.77 -32.07
C SER A 12 22.07 -31.45 -30.62
N THR A 13 23.08 -31.10 -29.83
CA THR A 13 22.89 -30.44 -28.54
C THR A 13 22.18 -29.11 -28.78
N SER A 14 20.85 -29.12 -28.74
CA SER A 14 20.07 -27.91 -28.55
C SER A 14 20.27 -27.49 -27.09
N ALA A 15 21.14 -26.51 -26.88
CA ALA A 15 21.22 -25.79 -25.62
C ALA A 15 19.80 -25.31 -25.23
N PRO A 16 19.37 -25.49 -23.96
CA PRO A 16 18.01 -25.17 -23.58
C PRO A 16 17.79 -23.66 -23.65
N ALA A 17 16.80 -23.25 -24.45
CA ALA A 17 16.29 -21.89 -24.58
C ALA A 17 15.57 -21.38 -23.30
N GLU A 18 15.96 -21.89 -22.12
CA GLU A 18 15.21 -21.76 -20.87
C GLU A 18 15.77 -20.67 -19.95
N THR A 19 16.94 -20.09 -20.23
CA THR A 19 17.56 -19.03 -19.42
C THR A 19 17.30 -17.60 -19.88
N ALA A 20 16.52 -17.40 -20.94
CA ALA A 20 16.27 -16.06 -21.52
C ALA A 20 15.27 -15.18 -20.72
N TRP A 21 14.54 -15.72 -19.74
CA TRP A 21 13.43 -15.01 -19.08
C TRP A 21 13.83 -14.04 -17.96
N LEU A 22 15.09 -13.98 -17.53
CA LEU A 22 15.50 -13.13 -16.40
C LEU A 22 15.86 -11.67 -16.76
N SER A 23 15.79 -11.25 -18.03
CA SER A 23 16.11 -9.87 -18.44
C SER A 23 14.88 -9.04 -18.84
N SER A 24 13.75 -9.20 -18.15
CA SER A 24 12.64 -8.25 -18.27
C SER A 24 12.91 -7.03 -17.38
N SER A 25 13.79 -6.14 -17.85
CA SER A 25 13.91 -4.82 -17.24
C SER A 25 12.58 -4.09 -17.41
N LYS A 26 11.83 -3.91 -16.31
CA LYS A 26 10.59 -3.14 -16.34
C LYS A 26 10.89 -1.77 -16.95
N PRO A 27 10.20 -1.33 -18.01
CA PRO A 27 10.49 -0.05 -18.64
C PRO A 27 10.31 1.05 -17.60
N ARG A 28 11.30 1.94 -17.48
CA ARG A 28 11.18 3.10 -16.58
C ARG A 28 10.00 3.95 -17.06
N PRO A 29 9.09 4.37 -16.17
CA PRO A 29 7.99 5.23 -16.55
C PRO A 29 8.56 6.54 -17.11
N LYS A 30 8.26 6.84 -18.38
CA LYS A 30 8.63 8.12 -19.00
C LYS A 30 7.78 9.22 -18.36
N LYS A 31 8.41 10.34 -17.99
CA LYS A 31 7.68 11.52 -17.49
C LYS A 31 6.78 12.02 -18.62
N ALA A 32 5.47 12.00 -18.42
CA ALA A 32 4.52 12.54 -19.39
C ALA A 32 4.75 14.05 -19.52
N HIS A 33 5.01 14.53 -20.72
CA HIS A 33 5.10 15.96 -21.01
C HIS A 33 3.68 16.49 -21.22
N LEU A 34 3.02 16.90 -20.14
CA LEU A 34 1.71 17.58 -20.23
C LEU A 34 1.89 18.91 -20.97
N SER A 35 0.99 19.20 -21.91
CA SER A 35 0.91 20.51 -22.54
C SER A 35 0.54 21.57 -21.50
N PHE A 36 0.75 22.84 -21.83
CA PHE A 36 0.36 23.95 -20.96
C PHE A 36 -1.14 23.90 -20.59
N ASN A 37 -2.00 23.69 -21.59
CA ASN A 37 -3.45 23.58 -21.40
C ASN A 37 -3.85 22.39 -20.50
N ASP A 38 -3.14 21.25 -20.62
CA ASP A 38 -3.40 20.09 -19.75
C ASP A 38 -3.10 20.41 -18.28
N LYS A 39 -2.05 21.20 -18.02
CA LYS A 39 -1.69 21.62 -16.67
C LYS A 39 -2.74 22.53 -16.08
N GLU A 40 -3.19 23.54 -16.82
CA GLU A 40 -4.25 24.45 -16.39
C GLU A 40 -5.54 23.70 -16.04
N GLN A 41 -5.92 22.72 -16.86
CA GLN A 41 -7.09 21.89 -16.59
C GLN A 41 -6.94 21.06 -15.31
N VAL A 42 -5.76 20.47 -15.09
CA VAL A 42 -5.48 19.70 -13.86
C VAL A 42 -5.51 20.61 -12.64
N ASP A 43 -4.90 21.80 -12.73
CA ASP A 43 -4.86 22.77 -11.63
C ASP A 43 -6.26 23.30 -11.31
N TYR A 44 -7.08 23.57 -12.32
CA TYR A 44 -8.48 23.94 -12.14
C TYR A 44 -9.28 22.84 -11.42
N ILE A 45 -9.17 21.59 -11.87
CA ILE A 45 -9.85 20.46 -11.22
C ILE A 45 -9.34 20.28 -9.77
N ARG A 46 -8.04 20.47 -9.55
CA ARG A 46 -7.42 20.39 -8.22
C ARG A 46 -8.00 21.44 -7.28
N GLU A 47 -8.12 22.68 -7.73
CA GLU A 47 -8.74 23.75 -6.95
C GLU A 47 -10.20 23.49 -6.64
N LEU A 48 -10.98 23.04 -7.64
CA LEU A 48 -12.37 22.65 -7.44
C LEU A 48 -12.48 21.55 -6.39
N THR A 49 -11.67 20.50 -6.51
CA THR A 49 -11.64 19.36 -5.56
C THR A 49 -11.33 19.84 -4.14
N ALA A 50 -10.43 20.81 -3.98
CA ALA A 50 -10.04 21.35 -2.68
C ALA A 50 -11.10 22.27 -2.04
N LYS A 51 -11.81 23.05 -2.86
CA LYS A 51 -12.90 23.95 -2.43
C LYS A 51 -14.26 23.24 -2.31
N ASN A 52 -14.34 21.98 -2.77
CA ASN A 52 -15.58 21.20 -2.75
C ASN A 52 -15.98 20.76 -1.34
N VAL A 53 -17.28 20.53 -1.16
CA VAL A 53 -17.84 19.89 0.02
C VAL A 53 -17.87 18.38 -0.21
N TRP A 54 -17.25 17.64 0.69
CA TRP A 54 -17.18 16.18 0.63
C TRP A 54 -18.09 15.55 1.67
N TYR A 55 -18.51 14.32 1.37
CA TYR A 55 -19.20 13.41 2.27
C TYR A 55 -18.52 12.06 2.16
N TYR A 56 -18.43 11.33 3.26
CA TYR A 56 -17.90 9.96 3.25
C TYR A 56 -18.87 9.02 3.95
N ARG A 57 -18.83 7.73 3.58
CA ARG A 57 -19.51 6.68 4.33
C ARG A 57 -18.51 6.00 5.25
N ASP A 58 -18.84 5.99 6.53
CA ASP A 58 -18.08 5.21 7.52
C ASP A 58 -18.27 3.70 7.29
N ARG A 59 -17.58 2.86 8.07
CA ARG A 59 -17.71 1.40 8.06
C ARG A 59 -19.14 0.91 8.28
N LEU A 60 -19.95 1.72 8.96
CA LEU A 60 -21.39 1.47 9.17
C LEU A 60 -22.27 1.90 7.98
N SER A 61 -21.67 2.28 6.85
CA SER A 61 -22.34 2.78 5.64
C SER A 61 -23.21 4.03 5.84
N VAL A 62 -23.08 4.70 6.98
CA VAL A 62 -23.80 5.94 7.27
C VAL A 62 -23.08 7.11 6.60
N PRO A 63 -23.79 7.95 5.81
CA PRO A 63 -23.20 9.16 5.25
C PRO A 63 -22.92 10.17 6.37
N ARG A 64 -21.68 10.63 6.44
CA ARG A 64 -21.23 11.70 7.34
C ARG A 64 -20.85 12.92 6.49
N GLY A 65 -21.13 14.11 7.00
CA GLY A 65 -20.69 15.36 6.36
C GLY A 65 -21.28 16.59 7.03
N PRO A 66 -21.18 17.78 6.39
CA PRO A 66 -20.24 18.13 5.33
C PRO A 66 -18.81 18.18 5.87
N CYS A 67 -17.86 17.61 5.13
CA CYS A 67 -16.44 17.69 5.45
C CYS A 67 -15.65 18.44 4.38
N ASN A 68 -14.87 19.42 4.83
CA ASN A 68 -13.90 20.10 4.00
C ASN A 68 -12.66 19.22 3.83
N LEU A 69 -11.79 19.55 2.87
CA LEU A 69 -10.53 18.83 2.63
C LEU A 69 -9.66 18.64 3.90
N PRO A 70 -9.52 19.62 4.84
CA PRO A 70 -8.80 19.41 6.10
C PRO A 70 -9.41 18.33 6.99
N VAL A 71 -10.74 18.32 7.13
CA VAL A 71 -11.46 17.30 7.93
C VAL A 71 -11.25 15.92 7.30
N LEU A 72 -11.29 15.84 5.98
CA LEU A 72 -11.05 14.60 5.24
C LEU A 72 -9.62 14.07 5.46
N ARG A 73 -8.62 14.97 5.56
CA ARG A 73 -7.23 14.66 5.94
C ARG A 73 -7.13 14.10 7.36
N GLU A 74 -7.82 14.68 8.32
CA GLU A 74 -7.86 14.18 9.71
C GLU A 74 -8.54 12.81 9.79
N CYS A 75 -9.67 12.62 9.10
CA CYS A 75 -10.36 11.34 9.03
C CYS A 75 -9.47 10.25 8.41
N TRP A 76 -8.68 10.58 7.39
CA TRP A 76 -7.67 9.69 6.83
C TRP A 76 -6.56 9.37 7.85
N ALA A 77 -6.04 10.39 8.56
CA ALA A 77 -5.01 10.20 9.59
C ALA A 77 -5.46 9.30 10.74
N SER A 78 -6.73 9.42 11.10
CA SER A 78 -7.37 8.59 12.13
C SER A 78 -7.68 7.17 11.67
N GLY A 79 -7.60 6.87 10.36
CA GLY A 79 -7.96 5.56 9.78
C GLY A 79 -9.46 5.31 9.71
N VAL A 80 -10.30 6.35 9.76
CA VAL A 80 -11.75 6.26 9.54
C VAL A 80 -12.05 6.09 8.04
N ILE A 81 -11.22 6.70 7.19
CA ILE A 81 -11.33 6.64 5.73
C ILE A 81 -10.12 5.90 5.17
N ASP A 82 -10.39 4.94 4.29
CA ASP A 82 -9.42 4.13 3.55
C ASP A 82 -9.57 4.36 2.04
N GLU A 83 -8.67 3.79 1.22
CA GLU A 83 -8.71 3.87 -0.25
C GLU A 83 -10.01 3.32 -0.86
N ASN A 84 -10.64 2.37 -0.16
CA ASN A 84 -11.90 1.73 -0.57
C ASN A 84 -13.14 2.40 0.02
N THR A 85 -12.98 3.40 0.89
CA THR A 85 -14.11 4.13 1.46
C THR A 85 -14.84 4.88 0.36
N LEU A 86 -16.17 4.86 0.42
CA LEU A 86 -17.02 5.58 -0.51
C LEU A 86 -17.09 7.05 -0.11
N VAL A 87 -16.75 7.91 -1.05
CA VAL A 87 -16.85 9.36 -0.94
C VAL A 87 -17.77 9.91 -2.02
N TRP A 88 -18.46 10.98 -1.66
CA TRP A 88 -19.30 11.75 -2.55
C TRP A 88 -18.91 13.23 -2.43
N GLY A 89 -18.91 13.94 -3.54
CA GLY A 89 -18.61 15.36 -3.59
C GLY A 89 -19.53 16.05 -4.57
N GLN A 90 -19.65 17.38 -4.47
CA GLN A 90 -20.54 18.13 -5.34
C GLN A 90 -20.07 18.01 -6.81
N GLY A 91 -20.96 17.52 -7.68
CA GLY A 91 -20.64 17.22 -9.08
C GLY A 91 -20.23 15.77 -9.36
N LEU A 92 -20.08 14.91 -8.34
CA LEU A 92 -20.06 13.46 -8.54
C LEU A 92 -21.50 12.95 -8.64
N GLY A 93 -21.80 12.18 -9.69
CA GLY A 93 -23.12 11.58 -9.86
C GLY A 93 -23.47 10.57 -8.77
N ASP A 94 -22.48 9.81 -8.29
CA ASP A 94 -22.65 8.72 -7.35
C ASP A 94 -21.53 8.65 -6.30
N TRP A 95 -21.71 7.78 -5.30
CA TRP A 95 -20.69 7.43 -4.32
C TRP A 95 -19.56 6.65 -4.99
N LEU A 96 -18.36 7.21 -5.01
CA LEU A 96 -17.19 6.57 -5.60
C LEU A 96 -16.17 6.21 -4.52
N PRO A 97 -15.45 5.08 -4.65
CA PRO A 97 -14.29 4.79 -3.82
C PRO A 97 -13.25 5.91 -3.92
N VAL A 98 -12.59 6.27 -2.81
CA VAL A 98 -11.55 7.31 -2.77
C VAL A 98 -10.47 7.09 -3.83
N LYS A 99 -10.03 5.84 -4.05
CA LYS A 99 -9.05 5.49 -5.09
C LYS A 99 -9.45 5.87 -6.53
N ASN A 100 -10.75 5.98 -6.81
CA ASN A 100 -11.24 6.35 -8.14
C ASN A 100 -11.12 7.87 -8.38
N VAL A 101 -11.08 8.67 -7.31
CA VAL A 101 -10.94 10.13 -7.39
C VAL A 101 -9.45 10.49 -7.37
N LYS A 102 -8.80 10.42 -8.54
CA LYS A 102 -7.34 10.58 -8.69
C LYS A 102 -6.79 11.92 -8.20
N THR A 103 -7.58 12.99 -8.24
CA THR A 103 -7.18 14.33 -7.78
C THR A 103 -7.26 14.48 -6.26
N LEU A 104 -8.13 13.71 -5.62
CA LEU A 104 -8.41 13.78 -4.20
C LEU A 104 -7.39 13.01 -3.36
N VAL A 105 -7.01 11.80 -3.78
CA VAL A 105 -6.00 10.97 -3.10
C VAL A 105 -4.70 11.73 -2.77
N PRO A 106 -4.03 12.42 -3.73
CA PRO A 106 -2.80 13.15 -3.43
C PRO A 106 -3.03 14.37 -2.55
N GLN A 107 -4.24 14.93 -2.49
CA GLN A 107 -4.58 16.05 -1.62
C GLN A 107 -4.84 15.61 -0.17
N ILE A 108 -5.40 14.42 0.02
CA ILE A 108 -5.62 13.83 1.36
C ILE A 108 -4.32 13.26 1.93
N ARG A 109 -3.50 12.63 1.09
CA ARG A 109 -2.26 11.93 1.49
C ARG A 109 -1.05 12.88 1.65
N THR A 110 -1.22 14.00 2.34
CA THR A 110 -0.11 14.93 2.64
C THR A 110 0.77 14.41 3.79
N LEU A 111 2.08 14.68 3.73
CA LEU A 111 3.12 14.16 4.65
C LEU A 111 2.81 14.35 6.14
N GLU A 112 2.07 15.40 6.52
CA GLU A 112 1.63 15.67 7.89
C GLU A 112 0.86 14.51 8.52
N VAL A 113 0.03 13.84 7.72
CA VAL A 113 -0.79 12.70 8.14
C VAL A 113 0.08 11.46 8.35
N GLN A 114 1.06 11.24 7.46
CA GLN A 114 1.98 10.12 7.60
C GLN A 114 2.86 10.28 8.84
N VAL A 115 3.31 11.49 9.15
CA VAL A 115 4.14 11.79 10.32
C VAL A 115 3.35 11.63 11.62
N THR A 116 2.12 12.15 11.72
CA THR A 116 1.29 11.98 12.94
C THR A 116 0.90 10.52 13.19
N THR A 117 0.49 9.78 12.16
CA THR A 117 0.20 8.34 12.28
C THR A 117 1.47 7.54 12.64
N PHE A 118 2.61 7.86 12.02
CA PHE A 118 3.89 7.24 12.35
C PHE A 118 4.29 7.51 13.80
N ILE A 119 4.24 8.77 14.26
CA ILE A 119 4.57 9.16 15.63
C ILE A 119 3.63 8.49 16.64
N LYS A 120 2.30 8.49 16.43
CA LYS A 120 1.35 7.80 17.32
C LYS A 120 1.65 6.30 17.41
N LYS A 121 1.88 5.64 16.27
CA LYS A 121 2.20 4.21 16.21
C LYS A 121 3.52 3.90 16.93
N HIS A 122 4.53 4.77 16.78
CA HIS A 122 5.87 4.51 17.30
C HIS A 122 6.04 4.91 18.78
N LEU A 123 5.35 5.95 19.25
CA LEU A 123 5.43 6.42 20.63
C LEU A 123 4.43 5.74 21.58
N ALA A 124 3.22 5.40 21.12
CA ALA A 124 2.17 4.87 22.01
C ALA A 124 2.29 3.35 22.26
N LEU A 125 2.80 2.57 21.30
CA LEU A 125 2.80 1.10 21.39
C LEU A 125 4.05 0.51 22.06
N ARG A 126 5.19 1.22 22.02
CA ARG A 126 6.46 0.71 22.55
C ARG A 126 6.57 0.70 24.09
N PRO A 127 6.07 1.70 24.85
CA PRO A 127 6.14 1.61 26.31
C PRO A 127 5.10 0.65 26.91
N ALA A 128 4.00 0.35 26.23
CA ALA A 128 2.96 -0.57 26.71
C ALA A 128 3.37 -2.05 26.58
N LEU A 129 4.07 -2.42 25.51
CA LEU A 129 4.54 -3.79 25.27
C LEU A 129 5.63 -4.22 26.29
N ASN A 130 6.54 -3.29 26.64
CA ASN A 130 7.62 -3.57 27.59
C ASN A 130 7.11 -3.79 29.03
N ARG A 131 5.96 -3.21 29.40
CA ARG A 131 5.32 -3.44 30.71
C ARG A 131 4.68 -4.84 30.79
N MET A 132 4.14 -5.34 29.68
CA MET A 132 3.55 -6.69 29.62
C MET A 132 4.60 -7.80 29.65
N HIS A 133 5.78 -7.60 29.05
CA HIS A 133 6.88 -8.56 29.15
C HIS A 133 7.41 -8.71 30.59
N LYS A 134 7.40 -7.62 31.36
CA LYS A 134 7.86 -7.63 32.76
C LYS A 134 6.89 -8.38 33.68
N HIS A 135 5.59 -8.12 33.54
CA HIS A 135 4.56 -8.87 34.30
C HIS A 135 4.52 -10.36 33.96
N ARG A 136 4.79 -10.76 32.71
CA ARG A 136 4.82 -12.17 32.31
C ARG A 136 6.07 -12.91 32.80
N ALA A 137 7.18 -12.20 32.97
CA ALA A 137 8.39 -12.74 33.59
C ALA A 137 8.21 -12.93 35.11
N GLU A 138 7.51 -12.00 35.76
CA GLU A 138 7.21 -12.03 37.21
C GLU A 138 6.12 -13.05 37.58
N GLN A 139 5.12 -13.27 36.70
CA GLN A 139 4.05 -14.25 36.90
C GLN A 139 4.41 -15.67 36.44
N ARG A 140 5.66 -15.94 36.05
CA ARG A 140 6.10 -17.30 35.74
C ARG A 140 6.29 -18.03 37.08
N PRO A 141 5.39 -18.95 37.49
CA PRO A 141 5.59 -19.67 38.73
C PRO A 141 6.87 -20.50 38.62
N ALA A 142 7.70 -20.47 39.66
CA ALA A 142 8.92 -21.28 39.79
C ALA A 142 8.69 -22.81 39.66
N ALA A 143 7.42 -23.24 39.55
CA ALA A 143 7.00 -24.63 39.45
C ALA A 143 7.24 -25.32 38.09
N LEU A 144 7.72 -24.61 37.05
CA LEU A 144 8.08 -25.20 35.75
C LEU A 144 9.60 -25.30 35.52
N HIS A 145 10.41 -25.18 36.57
CA HIS A 145 11.82 -25.53 36.52
C HIS A 145 11.98 -27.04 36.69
N THR A 146 11.45 -27.82 35.72
CA THR A 146 11.81 -29.23 35.61
C THR A 146 13.14 -29.34 34.83
N PRO A 147 14.09 -30.16 35.30
CA PRO A 147 15.43 -30.27 34.71
C PRO A 147 15.44 -30.80 33.26
N GLN A 148 14.32 -31.28 32.74
CA GLN A 148 14.21 -31.86 31.40
C GLN A 148 14.40 -30.87 30.24
N VAL A 149 14.37 -29.55 30.49
CA VAL A 149 14.54 -28.54 29.42
C VAL A 149 16.00 -28.08 29.26
N SER A 150 16.93 -28.52 30.12
CA SER A 150 18.36 -28.17 29.98
C SER A 150 19.18 -29.14 29.13
N GLU A 151 18.58 -30.21 28.58
CA GLU A 151 19.29 -31.21 27.75
C GLU A 151 19.04 -31.04 26.24
N MET A 152 18.30 -30.02 25.83
CA MET A 152 17.94 -29.77 24.41
C MET A 152 18.60 -28.51 23.83
N TYR A 153 19.73 -28.07 24.39
CA TYR A 153 20.66 -27.10 23.79
C TYR A 153 22.10 -27.42 24.16
#